data_AF-A0A7W7DS73-F1
#
_entry.id   AF-A0A7W7DS73-F1
#
_cell.length_a   1.000
_cell.length_b   1.000
_cell.length_c   1.000
_cell.angle_alpha   90.00
_cell.angle_beta   90.00
_cell.angle_gamma   90.00
#
_symmetry.space_group_name_H-M   'P 1'
#
loop_
_entity.id
_entity.type
_entity.pdbx_description
1 polymer ?
#
loop_
_entity_poly.entity_id
_entity_poly.type
_entity_poly.pdbx_seq_one_letter_code
_entity_poly.pdbx_strand_id
1 'polypeptide(L)' 'MAETIYRVTWKDVDTGPDVDHVRDFRDIDQGYDYYQMMQRHAGAYKVRWDHVVL' A
#
# COMPACT_ATOMS: atom_id res chain seq x y z
N MET A 1 -13.92 19.42 5.85
CA MET A 1 -13.81 18.08 6.45
C MET A 1 -12.50 17.52 5.97
N ALA A 2 -11.63 17.04 6.87
CA ALA A 2 -10.36 16.44 6.46
C ALA A 2 -10.66 15.12 5.75
N GLU A 3 -10.09 14.90 4.56
CA GLU A 3 -10.23 13.64 3.83
C GLU A 3 -9.10 12.71 4.30
N THR A 4 -9.44 11.49 4.72
CA THR A 4 -8.42 10.48 5.05
C THR A 4 -8.26 9.53 3.88
N ILE A 5 -7.04 9.43 3.37
CA ILE A 5 -6.61 8.49 2.34
C ILE A 5 -5.81 7.38 3.00
N TYR A 6 -6.13 6.16 2.63
CA TYR A 6 -5.41 4.98 3.08
C TYR A 6 -4.42 4.54 2.01
N ARG A 7 -3.13 4.61 2.32
CA ARG A 7 -2.04 4.40 1.35
C ARG A 7 -1.33 3.08 1.62
N VAL A 8 -1.23 2.24 0.60
CA VAL A 8 -0.37 1.05 0.60
C VAL A 8 0.87 1.34 -0.23
N THR A 9 2.04 1.19 0.39
CA THR A 9 3.33 1.30 -0.31
C THR A 9 4.03 -0.04 -0.30
N TRP A 10 4.62 -0.49 -1.40
CA TRP A 10 5.39 -1.74 -1.46
C TRP A 10 6.56 -1.66 -2.44
N LYS A 11 7.47 -2.62 -2.33
CA LYS A 11 8.53 -2.86 -3.31
C LYS A 11 8.30 -4.21 -3.97
N ASP A 12 8.61 -4.31 -5.26
CA ASP A 12 8.53 -5.56 -6.02
C ASP A 12 9.93 -6.14 -6.26
N VAL A 13 10.01 -7.47 -6.29
CA VAL A 13 11.28 -8.20 -6.50
C VAL A 13 11.82 -8.02 -7.92
N ASP A 14 10.93 -7.77 -8.89
CA ASP A 14 11.27 -7.71 -10.31
C ASP A 14 11.77 -6.33 -10.75
N THR A 15 11.27 -5.24 -10.15
CA THR A 15 11.63 -3.85 -10.49
C THR A 15 12.82 -3.31 -9.69
N GLY A 16 13.29 -4.06 -8.68
CA GLY A 16 14.46 -3.72 -7.87
C GLY A 16 14.14 -2.84 -6.65
N PRO A 17 15.13 -2.61 -5.75
CA PRO A 17 14.90 -1.99 -4.45
C PRO A 17 14.63 -0.48 -4.49
N ASP A 18 14.89 0.19 -5.61
CA ASP A 18 14.78 1.65 -5.72
C ASP A 18 13.39 2.12 -6.20
N VAL A 19 12.51 1.19 -6.57
CA VAL A 19 11.14 1.49 -7.00
C VAL A 19 10.20 1.30 -5.82
N ASP A 20 9.51 2.36 -5.42
CA ASP A 20 8.37 2.30 -4.51
C ASP A 20 7.08 2.35 -5.31
N HIS A 21 6.26 1.33 -5.16
CA HIS A 21 4.91 1.30 -5.67
C HIS A 21 3.95 1.83 -4.61
N VAL A 22 2.98 2.63 -5.03
CA VAL A 22 2.01 3.28 -4.15
C VAL A 22 0.62 3.08 -4.69
N ARG A 23 -0.33 2.80 -3.80
CA ARG A 23 -1.75 2.77 -4.12
C ARG A 23 -2.57 3.38 -2.99
N ASP A 24 -3.46 4.30 -3.38
CA ASP A 24 -4.31 5.06 -2.48
C ASP A 24 -5.75 4.59 -2.54
N PHE A 25 -6.41 4.56 -1.38
CA PHE A 25 -7.79 4.14 -1.20
C PHE A 25 -8.53 5.18 -0.37
N ARG A 26 -9.81 5.42 -0.72
CA ARG A 26 -10.72 6.26 0.07
C ARG A 26 -11.51 5.46 1.10
N ASP A 27 -11.59 4.15 0.90
CA ASP A 27 -12.28 3.20 1.75
C ASP A 27 -11.24 2.42 2.56
N ILE A 28 -11.45 2.35 3.89
CA ILE A 28 -10.51 1.71 4.81
C ILE A 28 -10.42 0.21 4.59
N ASP A 29 -11.56 -0.44 4.33
CA ASP A 29 -11.65 -1.89 4.20
C ASP A 29 -10.96 -2.31 2.91
N GLN A 30 -11.21 -1.59 1.80
CA GLN A 30 -10.54 -1.85 0.52
C GLN A 30 -9.02 -1.74 0.61
N GLY A 31 -8.54 -0.69 1.28
CA GLY A 31 -7.09 -0.51 1.41
C GLY A 31 -6.48 -1.57 2.33
N TYR A 32 -7.16 -1.94 3.42
CA TYR A 32 -6.67 -2.95 4.36
C TYR A 32 -6.65 -4.35 3.72
N ASP A 33 -7.67 -4.69 2.94
CA ASP A 33 -7.71 -5.94 2.16
C ASP A 33 -6.56 -6.00 1.16
N TYR A 34 -6.29 -4.89 0.44
CA TYR A 34 -5.14 -4.81 -0.47
C TYR A 34 -3.81 -4.93 0.26
N TYR A 35 -3.66 -4.28 1.42
CA TYR A 35 -2.47 -4.42 2.27
C TYR A 35 -2.22 -5.88 2.67
N GLN A 36 -3.26 -6.58 3.13
CA GLN A 36 -3.14 -8.00 3.48
C GLN A 36 -2.80 -8.88 2.28
N MET A 37 -3.40 -8.61 1.12
CA MET A 37 -3.07 -9.29 -0.13
C MET A 37 -1.59 -9.11 -0.48
N MET A 38 -1.09 -7.87 -0.42
CA MET A 38 0.30 -7.55 -0.75
C MET A 38 1.29 -8.18 0.23
N GLN A 39 0.94 -8.29 1.52
CA GLN A 39 1.78 -9.00 2.50
C GLN A 39 1.96 -10.50 2.18
N ARG A 40 0.98 -11.11 1.50
CA ARG A 40 1.02 -12.53 1.11
C ARG A 40 1.56 -12.75 -0.30
N HIS A 41 1.78 -11.67 -1.05
CA HIS A 41 2.22 -11.74 -2.43
C HIS A 41 3.71 -12.06 -2.50
N ALA A 42 4.08 -13.15 -3.19
CA ALA A 42 5.46 -13.62 -3.27
C ALA A 42 6.41 -12.61 -3.95
N GLY A 43 5.88 -11.76 -4.84
CA GLY A 43 6.65 -10.73 -5.53
C GLY A 43 6.80 -9.42 -4.78
N ALA A 44 6.11 -9.24 -3.63
CA ALA A 44 6.10 -7.97 -2.91
C ALA A 44 6.79 -8.08 -1.54
N TYR A 45 7.51 -7.02 -1.17
CA TYR A 45 8.17 -6.91 0.12
C TYR A 45 8.16 -5.47 0.62
N LYS A 46 8.52 -5.27 1.90
CA LYS A 46 8.47 -3.96 2.58
C LYS A 46 7.12 -3.24 2.41
N VAL A 47 6.03 -4.02 2.44
CA VAL A 47 4.66 -3.50 2.34
C VAL A 47 4.35 -2.66 3.59
N ARG A 48 3.87 -1.44 3.38
CA ARG A 48 3.48 -0.46 4.40
C ARG A 48 2.05 -0.01 4.20
N TRP A 49 1.41 0.36 5.30
CA TRP A 49 0.06 0.87 5.37
C TRP A 49 0.06 2.16 6.17
N ASP A 50 -0.37 3.24 5.53
CA ASP A 50 -0.32 4.59 6.08
C ASP A 50 -1.71 5.24 6.04
N HIS A 51 -2.04 6.03 7.06
CA HIS A 51 -3.25 6.85 7.13
C HIS A 51 -2.86 8.30 6.86
N VAL A 52 -3.18 8.79 5.67
CA VAL A 52 -2.81 10.13 5.20
C VAL A 52 -4.02 11.05 5.34
N VAL A 53 -3.94 12.02 6.23
CA VAL A 53 -4.97 13.06 6.38
C VAL A 53 -4.61 14.23 5.47
N LEU A 54 -5.53 14.61 4.58
CA LEU A 54 -5.42 15.74 3.65
C LEU A 54 -6.17 16.98 4.15
#